data_AF-A0A7M3N192-F1
#
_entry.id   AF-A0A7M3N192-F1
#
_cell.length_a   1.000
_cell.length_b   1.000
_cell.length_c   1.000
_cell.angle_alpha   90.00
_cell.angle_beta   90.00
_cell.angle_gamma   90.00
#
_symmetry.space_group_name_H-M   'P 1'
#
loop_
_entity.id
_entity.type
_entity.pdbx_description
1 polymer ?
#
loop_
_entity_poly.entity_id
_entity_poly.type
_entity_poly.pdbx_seq_one_letter_code
_entity_poly.pdbx_strand_id
1 'polypeptide(L)' 'MFGLFKRKTEKEKLEDQYEKLMKESYKLSHTDRTKSDAKAAEADEIRKKLDELDAKES' A
#
# COMPACT_ATOMS: atom_id res chain seq x y z
N MET A 1 3.49 -22.13 -20.34
CA MET A 1 2.43 -22.74 -19.52
C MET A 1 2.02 -21.74 -18.44
N PHE A 2 0.73 -21.69 -18.10
CA PHE A 2 0.07 -20.78 -17.16
C PHE A 2 -0.36 -19.39 -17.67
N GLY A 3 -1.56 -19.37 -18.26
CA GLY A 3 -2.42 -18.18 -18.31
C GLY A 3 -3.02 -17.89 -16.93
N LEU A 4 -2.28 -17.20 -16.06
CA LEU A 4 -2.71 -16.81 -14.71
C LEU A 4 -3.14 -15.35 -14.67
N PHE A 5 -4.22 -14.99 -15.38
CA PHE A 5 -5.00 -13.82 -14.96
C PHE A 5 -5.80 -14.19 -13.71
N LYS A 6 -5.10 -14.47 -12.60
CA LYS A 6 -5.74 -14.45 -11.28
C LYS A 6 -6.08 -13.01 -10.97
N ARG A 7 -7.33 -12.75 -10.61
CA ARG A 7 -7.72 -11.44 -10.08
C ARG A 7 -6.89 -11.20 -8.84
N LYS A 8 -6.26 -10.03 -8.76
CA LYS A 8 -5.52 -9.63 -7.57
C LYS A 8 -6.42 -9.79 -6.35
N THR A 9 -5.91 -10.47 -5.33
CA THR A 9 -6.63 -10.60 -4.06
C THR A 9 -6.74 -9.22 -3.42
N GLU A 10 -7.67 -9.07 -2.47
CA GLU A 10 -7.85 -7.79 -1.77
C GLU A 10 -6.55 -7.37 -1.06
N LYS A 11 -5.85 -8.34 -0.47
CA LYS A 11 -4.51 -8.18 0.10
C LYS A 11 -3.50 -7.66 -0.92
N GLU A 12 -3.36 -8.30 -2.08
CA GLU A 12 -2.42 -7.86 -3.13
C GLU A 12 -2.72 -6.44 -3.63
N LYS A 13 -4.01 -6.06 -3.71
CA LYS A 13 -4.39 -4.69 -4.08
C LYS A 13 -3.98 -3.66 -3.04
N LEU A 14 -4.12 -4.00 -1.76
CA LEU A 14 -3.70 -3.14 -0.66
C LEU A 14 -2.17 -3.05 -0.58
N GLU A 15 -1.45 -4.15 -0.77
CA GLU A 15 0.02 -4.15 -0.85
C GLU A 15 0.53 -3.28 -2.01
N ASP A 16 -0.08 -3.40 -3.20
CA ASP A 16 0.25 -2.54 -4.35
C ASP A 16 0.00 -1.05 -4.05
N GLN A 17 -1.09 -0.73 -3.35
CA GLN A 17 -1.42 0.64 -2.96
C GLN A 17 -0.42 1.17 -1.93
N TYR A 18 -0.09 0.37 -0.92
CA TYR A 18 0.93 0.70 0.07
C TYR A 18 2.27 1.04 -0.59
N GLU A 19 2.72 0.17 -1.51
CA GLU A 19 3.99 0.36 -2.22
C GLU A 19 3.99 1.65 -3.05
N LYS A 20 2.87 1.95 -3.72
CA LYS A 20 2.71 3.20 -4.48
C LYS A 20 2.76 4.43 -3.55
N LEU A 21 2.03 4.41 -2.45
CA LEU A 21 2.00 5.52 -1.50
C LEU A 21 3.37 5.77 -0.88
N MET A 22 4.11 4.71 -0.54
CA MET A 22 5.48 4.83 -0.05
C MET A 22 6.44 5.40 -1.09
N LYS A 23 6.35 4.95 -2.36
CA LYS A 23 7.15 5.51 -3.47
C LYS A 23 6.80 6.98 -3.72
N GLU A 24 5.53 7.34 -3.64
CA GLU A 24 5.07 8.72 -3.79
C GLU A 24 5.53 9.59 -2.61
N SER A 25 5.40 9.12 -1.38
CA SER A 25 5.91 9.78 -0.18
C SER A 25 7.41 10.05 -0.31
N TYR A 26 8.21 9.05 -0.67
CA TYR A 26 9.65 9.22 -0.87
C TYR A 26 9.98 10.26 -1.94
N LYS A 27 9.30 10.23 -3.09
CA LYS A 27 9.48 11.25 -4.14
C LYS A 27 9.11 12.64 -3.64
N LEU A 28 7.99 12.75 -2.93
CA LEU A 28 7.51 14.01 -2.36
C LEU A 28 8.41 14.48 -1.23
N SER A 29 9.12 13.61 -0.50
CA SER A 29 10.05 14.03 0.56
C SER A 29 11.16 14.96 0.05
N HIS A 30 11.50 14.85 -1.24
CA HIS A 30 12.47 15.71 -1.91
C HIS A 30 11.90 17.06 -2.37
N THR A 31 10.57 17.21 -2.46
CA THR A 31 9.93 18.41 -3.04
C THR A 31 8.95 19.11 -2.10
N ASP A 32 8.18 18.35 -1.32
CA ASP A 32 7.07 18.78 -0.49
C ASP A 32 6.92 17.84 0.72
N ARG A 33 7.51 18.25 1.84
CA ARG A 33 7.52 17.48 3.08
C ARG A 33 6.12 17.26 3.65
N THR A 34 5.24 18.26 3.55
CA THR A 34 3.87 18.15 4.07
C THR A 34 3.07 17.09 3.30
N LYS A 35 3.19 17.06 1.97
CA LYS A 35 2.55 16.00 1.18
C LYS A 35 3.21 14.64 1.38
N SER A 36 4.54 14.60 1.58
CA SER A 36 5.26 13.38 1.93
C SER A 36 4.71 12.75 3.21
N ASP A 37 4.55 13.56 4.26
CA ASP A 37 4.05 13.11 5.56
C ASP A 37 2.59 12.62 5.46
N ALA A 38 1.75 13.31 4.67
CA ALA A 38 0.39 12.86 4.40
C ALA A 38 0.36 11.49 3.69
N LYS A 39 1.22 11.28 2.69
CA LYS A 39 1.31 10.00 1.97
C LYS A 39 1.88 8.86 2.80
N ALA A 40 2.80 9.16 3.70
CA ALA A 40 3.30 8.18 4.67
C ALA A 40 2.17 7.76 5.63
N ALA A 41 1.37 8.70 6.13
CA ALA A 41 0.22 8.39 6.97
C ALA A 41 -0.84 7.54 6.24
N GLU A 42 -1.15 7.86 4.97
CA GLU A 42 -2.03 7.01 4.13
C GLU A 42 -1.48 5.58 3.99
N ALA A 43 -0.16 5.42 3.81
CA ALA A 43 0.48 4.11 3.72
C ALA A 43 0.36 3.33 5.04
N ASP A 44 0.55 3.98 6.20
CA ASP A 44 0.39 3.34 7.51
C ASP A 44 -1.04 2.86 7.76
N GLU A 45 -2.06 3.59 7.28
CA GLU A 45 -3.45 3.12 7.34
C GLU A 45 -3.68 1.86 6.50
N ILE A 46 -3.08 1.78 5.31
CA ILE A 46 -3.15 0.58 4.49
C ILE A 46 -2.44 -0.59 5.17
N ARG A 47 -1.30 -0.34 5.82
CA ARG A 47 -0.59 -1.36 6.58
C ARG A 47 -1.46 -1.95 7.69
N LYS A 48 -2.18 -1.11 8.44
CA LYS A 48 -3.14 -1.58 9.45
C LYS A 48 -4.25 -2.42 8.84
N LYS A 49 -4.81 -2.02 7.69
CA LYS A 49 -5.84 -2.80 6.99
C LYS A 49 -5.32 -4.15 6.53
N LEU A 50 -4.07 -4.23 6.07
CA LEU A 50 -3.41 -5.50 5.73
C LEU A 50 -3.27 -6.40 6.95
N ASP A 51 -2.78 -5.86 8.08
CA ASP A 51 -2.64 -6.62 9.32
C ASP A 51 -4.01 -7.11 9.84
N GLU A 52 -5.07 -6.30 9.74
CA GLU A 52 -6.44 -6.68 10.09
C GLU A 52 -7.02 -7.76 9.16
N LEU A 53 -6.72 -7.70 7.86
CA LEU A 53 -7.09 -8.71 6.88
C LEU A 53 -6.40 -10.04 7.20
N ASP A 54 -5.09 -10.01 7.45
CA ASP A 54 -4.33 -11.20 7.82
C ASP A 54 -4.83 -11.81 9.13
N ALA A 55 -5.20 -10.98 10.10
CA ALA A 55 -5.79 -11.44 11.36
C ALA A 55 -7.20 -12.03 11.19
N LYS A 56 -7.99 -11.58 10.20
CA LYS A 56 -9.31 -12.14 9.89
C LYS A 56 -9.26 -13.43 9.06
N GLU A 57 -8.18 -13.64 8.31
CA GLU A 57 -7.96 -14.86 7.53
C GLU A 57 -7.30 -16.00 8.34
N SER A 58 -6.95 -15.75 9.62
CA SER A 58 -6.31 -16.71 10.54
C SER A 58 -7.29 -17.52 11.38
#